data_AF-A0A964V1G0-F1
#
_entry.id   AF-A0A964V1G0-F1
#
_cell.length_a   1.000
_cell.length_b   1.000
_cell.length_c   1.000
_cell.angle_alpha   90.00
_cell.angle_beta   90.00
_cell.angle_gamma   90.00
#
_symmetry.space_group_name_H-M   'P 1'
#
loop_
_entity.id
_entity.type
_entity.pdbx_description
1 polymer ?
#
loop_
_entity_poly.entity_id
_entity_poly.type
_entity_poly.pdbx_seq_one_letter_code
_entity_poly.pdbx_strand_id
1 'polypeptide(L)'
;DTAPKIVGVDPARTGADSTVIVVRQGRDLVAIRRYQGEDTMATVGRVIDAIEEFQPALVVLDEGGLGYGILDRLKEQRYKVVRGVNFSWKSKTPQMYANKRAELWGSMREWLQTASLPHDRQLKADLIGPHQKPNSSGSIQLESKKDMKARGMASPDAADALACTFAYSVAHRESRQPMRKAAYSDRGQVLNSWLGA
;
A
#
# COMPACT_ATOMS: atom_id res chain seq x y z
N ASP A 1 -18.06 6.19 8.82
CA ASP A 1 -17.87 4.86 8.19
C ASP A 1 -18.02 4.76 6.68
N THR A 2 -18.07 5.84 5.90
CA THR A 2 -18.22 5.76 4.42
C THR A 2 -16.90 5.82 3.63
N ALA A 3 -15.77 6.15 4.27
CA ALA A 3 -14.50 6.26 3.57
C ALA A 3 -13.98 4.88 3.12
N PRO A 4 -13.38 4.77 1.92
CA PRO A 4 -12.78 3.52 1.46
C PRO A 4 -11.58 3.12 2.33
N LYS A 5 -11.45 1.82 2.58
CA LYS A 5 -10.27 1.25 3.23
C LYS A 5 -9.14 1.08 2.23
N ILE A 6 -7.94 1.46 2.65
CA ILE A 6 -6.71 1.33 1.87
C ILE A 6 -5.71 0.57 2.73
N VAL A 7 -5.15 -0.49 2.16
CA VAL A 7 -4.09 -1.27 2.80
C VAL A 7 -2.73 -0.81 2.28
N GLY A 8 -1.79 -0.57 3.18
CA GLY A 8 -0.40 -0.31 2.87
C GLY A 8 0.47 -1.47 3.34
N VAL A 9 1.46 -1.87 2.55
CA VAL A 9 2.35 -2.99 2.85
C VAL A 9 3.80 -2.58 2.61
N ASP A 10 4.65 -2.74 3.62
CA ASP A 10 6.10 -2.60 3.54
C ASP A 10 6.74 -3.98 3.79
N PRO A 11 7.14 -4.71 2.74
CA PRO A 11 7.70 -6.05 2.89
C PRO A 11 9.16 -6.05 3.35
N ALA A 12 9.47 -6.91 4.33
CA ALA A 12 10.83 -7.25 4.72
C ALA A 12 11.05 -8.76 4.63
N ARG A 13 12.31 -9.21 4.48
CA ARG A 13 12.64 -10.66 4.41
C ARG A 13 13.74 -11.07 5.39
N THR A 14 14.68 -10.20 5.71
CA THR A 14 15.87 -10.59 6.48
C THR A 14 16.21 -9.58 7.56
N GLY A 15 16.84 -10.07 8.62
CA GLY A 15 17.34 -9.25 9.71
C GLY A 15 16.27 -8.85 10.72
N ALA A 16 16.42 -7.65 11.28
CA ALA A 16 15.53 -7.10 12.32
C ALA A 16 14.32 -6.35 11.75
N ASP A 17 14.25 -6.19 10.43
CA ASP A 17 13.21 -5.44 9.73
C ASP A 17 11.93 -6.28 9.69
N SER A 18 10.77 -5.63 9.79
CA SER A 18 9.48 -6.31 9.87
C SER A 18 8.65 -6.05 8.62
N THR A 19 8.01 -7.09 8.08
CA THR A 19 6.91 -6.89 7.14
C THR A 19 5.75 -6.25 7.90
N VAL A 20 5.30 -5.08 7.45
CA VAL A 20 4.18 -4.38 8.07
C VAL A 20 3.02 -4.24 7.10
N ILE A 21 1.82 -4.57 7.58
CA ILE A 21 0.55 -4.33 6.89
C ILE A 21 -0.25 -3.34 7.73
N VAL A 22 -0.68 -2.23 7.13
CA VAL A 22 -1.54 -1.23 7.78
C VAL A 22 -2.85 -1.06 7.04
N VAL A 23 -3.90 -0.70 7.77
CA VAL A 23 -5.23 -0.43 7.20
C VAL A 23 -5.65 0.98 7.56
N ARG A 24 -5.77 1.85 6.56
CA ARG A 24 -6.26 3.23 6.72
C ARG A 24 -7.68 3.34 6.21
N GLN A 25 -8.55 4.02 6.95
CA GLN A 25 -9.91 4.35 6.53
C GLN A 25 -10.19 5.83 6.81
N GLY A 26 -10.23 6.66 5.77
CA GLY A 26 -10.42 8.10 5.95
C GLY A 26 -9.30 8.70 6.81
N ARG A 27 -9.65 9.17 8.02
CA ARG A 27 -8.74 9.75 9.03
C ARG A 27 -8.24 8.74 10.06
N ASP A 28 -8.70 7.50 10.02
CA ASP A 28 -8.40 6.51 11.04
C ASP A 28 -7.37 5.50 10.55
N LEU A 29 -6.37 5.21 11.40
CA LEU A 29 -5.53 4.03 11.26
C LEU A 29 -6.18 2.86 12.00
N VAL A 30 -6.82 1.98 11.24
CA VAL A 30 -7.71 0.92 11.75
C VAL A 30 -6.93 -0.28 12.27
N ALA A 31 -5.85 -0.67 11.59
CA ALA A 31 -5.05 -1.82 11.99
C ALA A 31 -3.59 -1.68 11.58
N ILE A 32 -2.72 -2.34 12.35
CA ILE A 32 -1.29 -2.48 12.10
C ILE A 32 -0.92 -3.94 12.43
N ARG A 33 -0.32 -4.65 11.48
CA ARG A 33 0.16 -6.03 11.64
C ARG A 33 1.64 -6.08 11.32
N ARG A 34 2.41 -6.76 12.16
CA ARG A 34 3.87 -6.88 12.03
C ARG A 34 4.26 -8.34 11.98
N TYR A 35 5.08 -8.69 11.01
CA TYR A 35 5.58 -10.04 10.80
C TYR A 35 7.10 -9.99 10.63
N GLN A 36 7.82 -10.91 11.26
CA GLN A 36 9.29 -10.94 11.23
C GLN A 36 9.75 -12.30 10.70
N GLY A 37 10.77 -12.28 9.85
CA GLY A 37 11.40 -13.49 9.32
C GLY A 37 10.53 -14.31 8.35
N GLU A 38 9.42 -13.76 7.86
CA GLU A 38 8.57 -14.42 6.87
C GLU A 38 9.18 -14.33 5.46
N ASP A 39 9.03 -15.39 4.68
CA ASP A 39 9.38 -15.36 3.26
C ASP A 39 8.34 -14.59 2.42
N THR A 40 8.64 -14.44 1.12
CA THR A 40 7.77 -13.69 0.21
C THR A 40 6.41 -14.36 0.02
N MET A 41 6.31 -15.69 0.07
CA MET A 41 5.05 -16.41 -0.12
C MET A 41 4.18 -16.36 1.14
N ALA A 42 4.80 -16.45 2.33
CA ALA A 42 4.14 -16.19 3.59
C ALA A 42 3.57 -14.77 3.61
N THR A 43 4.35 -13.78 3.16
CA THR A 43 3.88 -12.39 3.04
C THR A 43 2.71 -12.25 2.07
N VAL A 44 2.72 -12.94 0.92
CA VAL A 44 1.57 -13.00 0.00
C VAL A 44 0.32 -13.49 0.74
N GLY A 45 0.43 -14.56 1.53
CA GLY A 45 -0.67 -15.06 2.36
C GLY A 45 -1.19 -14.00 3.33
N ARG A 46 -0.31 -13.30 4.04
CA ARG A 46 -0.71 -12.20 4.96
C ARG A 46 -1.46 -11.07 4.26
N VAL A 47 -1.04 -10.73 3.03
CA VAL A 47 -1.73 -9.71 2.22
C VAL A 47 -3.11 -10.20 1.79
N ILE A 48 -3.23 -11.48 1.43
CA ILE A 48 -4.53 -12.10 1.08
C ILE A 48 -5.47 -12.07 2.29
N ASP A 49 -5.00 -12.51 3.47
CA ASP A 49 -5.79 -12.47 4.71
C ASP A 49 -6.31 -11.05 4.99
N ALA A 50 -5.45 -10.03 4.82
CA ALA A 50 -5.84 -8.64 4.99
C ALA A 50 -6.86 -8.17 3.93
N ILE A 51 -6.76 -8.64 2.68
CA ILE A 51 -7.76 -8.33 1.64
C ILE A 51 -9.12 -8.94 2.01
N GLU A 52 -9.13 -10.20 2.43
CA GLU A 52 -10.35 -10.92 2.77
C GLU A 52 -11.05 -10.32 3.99
N GLU A 53 -10.29 -10.01 5.03
CA GLU A 53 -10.82 -9.45 6.27
C GLU A 53 -11.30 -8.01 6.11
N PHE A 54 -10.50 -7.14 5.48
CA PHE A 54 -10.80 -5.71 5.45
C PHE A 54 -11.59 -5.28 4.22
N GLN A 55 -11.64 -6.10 3.17
CA GLN A 55 -12.28 -5.80 1.88
C GLN A 55 -11.87 -4.40 1.35
N PRO A 56 -10.57 -4.12 1.20
CA PRO A 56 -10.10 -2.78 0.87
C PRO A 56 -10.44 -2.40 -0.58
N ALA A 57 -10.61 -1.10 -0.81
CA ALA A 57 -10.74 -0.57 -2.16
C ALA A 57 -9.41 -0.63 -2.93
N LEU A 58 -8.29 -0.59 -2.20
CA LEU A 58 -6.94 -0.60 -2.75
C LEU A 58 -5.94 -1.18 -1.75
N VAL A 59 -5.01 -1.99 -2.24
CA VAL A 59 -3.81 -2.42 -1.54
C VAL A 59 -2.59 -1.84 -2.25
N VAL A 60 -1.68 -1.22 -1.52
CA VAL A 60 -0.46 -0.64 -2.05
C VAL A 60 0.75 -1.26 -1.36
N LEU A 61 1.62 -1.90 -2.14
CA LEU A 61 2.89 -2.44 -1.66
C LEU A 61 4.04 -1.50 -2.02
N ASP A 62 4.99 -1.30 -1.11
CA ASP A 62 6.33 -0.87 -1.51
C ASP A 62 6.95 -2.01 -2.34
N GLU A 63 7.07 -1.81 -3.65
CA GLU A 63 7.67 -2.80 -4.55
C GLU A 63 9.20 -2.75 -4.52
N GLY A 64 9.81 -1.80 -3.79
CA GLY A 64 11.25 -1.72 -3.59
C GLY A 64 11.84 -3.03 -3.07
N GLY A 65 12.82 -3.58 -3.80
CA GLY A 65 13.51 -4.82 -3.41
C GLY A 65 12.63 -6.06 -3.54
N LEU A 66 11.99 -6.49 -2.45
CA LEU A 66 11.26 -7.76 -2.34
C LEU A 66 9.83 -7.68 -2.88
N GLY A 67 9.24 -6.50 -2.88
CA GLY A 67 7.82 -6.32 -3.16
C GLY A 67 7.44 -6.65 -4.61
N TYR A 68 8.38 -6.64 -5.56
CA TYR A 68 8.14 -7.10 -6.94
C TYR A 68 7.61 -8.54 -6.99
N GLY A 69 8.27 -9.48 -6.32
CA GLY A 69 7.84 -10.89 -6.36
C GLY A 69 6.50 -11.14 -5.66
N ILE A 70 6.21 -10.37 -4.61
CA ILE A 70 4.92 -10.42 -3.90
C ILE A 70 3.81 -9.85 -4.78
N LEU A 71 4.06 -8.70 -5.42
CA LEU A 71 3.12 -8.05 -6.33
C LEU A 71 2.80 -8.92 -7.54
N ASP A 72 3.82 -9.55 -8.15
CA ASP A 72 3.65 -10.42 -9.30
C ASP A 72 2.80 -11.64 -8.94
N ARG A 73 3.05 -12.26 -7.78
CA ARG A 73 2.25 -13.39 -7.29
C ARG A 73 0.79 -12.99 -7.01
N LEU A 74 0.55 -11.84 -6.40
CA LEU A 74 -0.80 -11.34 -6.15
C LEU A 74 -1.56 -11.03 -7.45
N LYS A 75 -0.86 -10.49 -8.46
CA LYS A 75 -1.43 -10.27 -9.80
C LYS A 75 -1.74 -11.58 -10.52
N GLU A 76 -0.84 -12.56 -10.44
CA GLU A 76 -1.03 -13.91 -11.00
C GLU A 76 -2.30 -14.56 -10.43
N GLN A 77 -2.53 -14.41 -9.12
CA GLN A 77 -3.74 -14.86 -8.43
C GLN A 77 -4.98 -13.97 -8.66
N ARG A 78 -4.88 -12.97 -9.56
CA ARG A 78 -5.97 -12.09 -10.00
C ARG A 78 -6.51 -11.12 -8.93
N TYR A 79 -5.73 -10.77 -7.91
CA TYR A 79 -6.10 -9.72 -6.95
C TYR A 79 -5.97 -8.32 -7.60
N LYS A 80 -7.04 -7.87 -8.25
CA LYS A 80 -7.07 -6.60 -9.02
C LYS A 80 -6.97 -5.33 -8.18
N VAL A 81 -7.19 -5.43 -6.87
CA VAL A 81 -7.12 -4.30 -5.93
C VAL A 81 -5.68 -3.94 -5.56
N VAL A 82 -4.69 -4.71 -6.01
CA VAL A 82 -3.29 -4.58 -5.62
C VAL A 82 -2.50 -3.71 -6.60
N ARG A 83 -1.72 -2.76 -6.08
CA ARG A 83 -0.76 -1.94 -6.83
C ARG A 83 0.59 -1.87 -6.12
N GLY A 84 1.66 -1.69 -6.88
CA GLY A 84 3.00 -1.45 -6.35
C GLY A 84 3.39 0.03 -6.49
N VAL A 85 4.07 0.56 -5.48
CA VAL A 85 4.74 1.86 -5.53
C VAL A 85 6.20 1.66 -5.20
N ASN A 86 7.11 2.24 -5.96
CA ASN A 86 8.52 2.20 -5.62
C ASN A 86 8.94 3.54 -5.02
N PHE A 87 9.47 3.50 -3.80
CA PHE A 87 9.95 4.67 -3.07
C PHE A 87 11.10 5.43 -3.75
N SER A 88 11.83 4.76 -4.64
CA SER A 88 12.90 5.37 -5.45
C SER A 88 12.41 6.09 -6.70
N TRP A 89 11.12 5.99 -7.04
CA TRP A 89 10.57 6.72 -8.19
C TRP A 89 10.67 8.23 -8.02
N LYS A 90 10.64 8.95 -9.15
CA LYS A 90 10.60 10.41 -9.17
C LYS A 90 9.28 10.89 -8.55
N SER A 91 9.36 11.93 -7.72
CA SER A 91 8.17 12.57 -7.16
C SER A 91 7.39 13.34 -8.25
N LYS A 92 6.11 13.60 -7.99
CA LYS A 92 5.28 14.49 -8.81
C LYS A 92 5.70 15.96 -8.70
N THR A 93 6.29 16.35 -7.58
CA THR A 93 6.81 17.70 -7.30
C THR A 93 8.30 17.66 -6.94
N PRO A 94 9.21 17.43 -7.93
CA PRO A 94 10.65 17.25 -7.70
C PRO A 94 11.34 18.43 -7.02
N GLN A 95 10.79 19.63 -7.18
CA GLN A 95 11.29 20.85 -6.53
C GLN A 95 11.07 20.79 -5.01
N MET A 96 10.03 20.10 -4.55
CA MET A 96 9.69 19.98 -3.13
C MET A 96 10.18 18.66 -2.54
N TYR A 97 10.04 17.54 -3.24
CA TYR A 97 10.38 16.20 -2.76
C TYR A 97 11.37 15.53 -3.70
N ALA A 98 12.47 14.98 -3.17
CA ALA A 98 13.51 14.36 -3.98
C ALA A 98 13.05 13.07 -4.68
N ASN A 99 12.19 12.28 -4.01
CA ASN A 99 11.69 11.00 -4.50
C ASN A 99 10.27 10.74 -4.03
N LYS A 100 9.69 9.63 -4.50
CA LYS A 100 8.33 9.23 -4.21
C LYS A 100 8.12 8.99 -2.72
N ARG A 101 9.09 8.38 -2.02
CA ARG A 101 9.01 8.19 -0.56
C ARG A 101 8.79 9.50 0.17
N ALA A 102 9.60 10.53 -0.12
CA ALA A 102 9.48 11.83 0.52
C ALA A 102 8.12 12.50 0.21
N GLU A 103 7.63 12.37 -1.03
CA GLU A 103 6.29 12.86 -1.40
C GLU A 103 5.18 12.20 -0.57
N LEU A 104 5.21 10.87 -0.45
CA LEU A 104 4.19 10.12 0.29
C LEU A 104 4.22 10.42 1.79
N TRP A 105 5.42 10.58 2.35
CA TRP A 105 5.58 11.04 3.73
C TRP A 105 5.09 12.48 3.92
N GLY A 106 5.23 13.34 2.92
CA GLY A 106 4.63 14.68 2.90
C GLY A 106 3.11 14.62 2.99
N SER A 107 2.46 13.82 2.14
CA SER A 107 1.01 13.60 2.19
C SER A 107 0.56 12.98 3.51
N MET A 108 1.33 12.04 4.06
CA MET A 108 1.08 11.46 5.37
C MET A 108 1.19 12.50 6.49
N ARG A 109 2.17 13.40 6.44
CA ARG A 109 2.35 14.49 7.40
C ARG A 109 1.14 15.43 7.42
N GLU A 110 0.59 15.77 6.25
CA GLU A 110 -0.64 16.57 6.16
C GLU A 110 -1.83 15.83 6.77
N TRP A 111 -1.98 14.54 6.46
CA TRP A 111 -3.05 13.70 7.01
C TRP A 111 -2.97 13.58 8.54
N LEU A 112 -1.77 13.40 9.09
CA LEU A 112 -1.51 13.27 10.53
C LEU A 112 -2.01 14.44 11.37
N GLN A 113 -2.19 15.63 10.79
CA GLN A 113 -2.74 16.80 11.49
C GLN A 113 -4.17 16.59 12.00
N THR A 114 -4.92 15.68 11.36
CA THR A 114 -6.32 15.38 11.70
C THR A 114 -6.58 13.89 11.92
N ALA A 115 -5.52 13.08 11.90
CA ALA A 115 -5.64 11.63 11.97
C ALA A 115 -5.96 11.14 13.38
N SER A 116 -6.68 10.02 13.44
CA SER A 116 -6.81 9.20 14.63
C SER A 116 -5.86 8.02 14.54
N LEU A 117 -4.93 7.93 15.50
CA LEU A 117 -3.95 6.86 15.57
C LEU A 117 -4.19 5.99 16.81
N PRO A 118 -3.95 4.66 16.71
CA PRO A 118 -3.92 3.81 17.89
C PRO A 118 -2.74 4.19 18.80
N HIS A 119 -2.84 3.84 20.09
CA HIS A 119 -1.72 3.94 21.03
C HIS A 119 -0.66 2.86 20.74
N ASP A 120 0.15 3.08 19.71
CA ASP A 120 1.27 2.22 19.31
C ASP A 120 2.60 3.00 19.47
N ARG A 121 3.44 2.56 20.42
CA ARG A 121 4.76 3.17 20.69
C ARG A 121 5.74 2.96 19.54
N GLN A 122 5.66 1.82 18.84
CA GLN A 122 6.52 1.52 17.70
C GLN A 122 6.18 2.44 16.53
N LEU A 123 4.88 2.60 16.22
CA LEU A 123 4.44 3.54 15.20
C LEU A 123 4.90 4.96 15.51
N LYS A 124 4.79 5.40 16.78
CA LYS A 124 5.27 6.72 17.17
C LYS A 124 6.77 6.87 16.93
N ALA A 125 7.57 5.86 17.27
CA ALA A 125 9.02 5.86 17.02
C ALA A 125 9.33 5.90 15.52
N ASP A 126 8.61 5.11 14.72
CA ASP A 126 8.76 5.08 13.26
C ASP A 126 8.43 6.45 12.64
N LEU A 127 7.40 7.14 13.12
CA LEU A 127 6.97 8.45 12.60
C LEU A 127 7.94 9.59 12.91
N ILE A 128 8.65 9.55 14.05
CA ILE A 128 9.57 10.62 14.48
C ILE A 128 11.05 10.28 14.23
N GLY A 129 11.34 9.03 13.87
CA GLY A 129 12.70 8.52 13.74
C GLY A 129 13.47 9.05 12.53
N PRO A 130 12.93 9.02 11.30
CA PRO A 130 13.66 9.42 10.11
C PRO A 130 14.04 10.89 10.08
N HIS A 131 15.30 11.19 9.78
CA HIS A 131 15.75 12.56 9.58
C HIS A 131 15.54 13.03 8.14
N GLN A 132 15.42 14.34 7.95
CA GLN A 132 15.58 14.93 6.63
C GLN A 132 17.06 14.92 6.25
N LYS A 133 17.37 14.43 5.05
CA LYS A 133 18.70 14.45 4.46
C LYS A 133 18.86 15.71 3.61
N PRO A 134 19.90 16.54 3.85
CA PRO A 134 20.21 17.65 2.96
C PRO A 134 20.53 17.12 1.55
N ASN A 135 20.03 17.80 0.53
CA ASN A 135 20.44 17.58 -0.85
C ASN A 135 20.82 18.91 -1.51
N SER A 136 21.57 18.83 -2.60
CA SER A 136 22.07 20.01 -3.32
C SER A 136 20.97 20.82 -4.01
N SER A 137 19.79 20.23 -4.22
CA SER A 137 18.63 20.88 -4.86
C SER A 137 17.68 21.57 -3.87
N GLY A 138 17.91 21.45 -2.55
CA GLY A 138 17.03 21.98 -1.52
C GLY A 138 15.70 21.25 -1.34
N SER A 139 15.47 20.15 -2.07
CA SER A 139 14.24 19.36 -1.93
C SER A 139 14.29 18.44 -0.71
N ILE A 140 13.13 18.09 -0.18
CA ILE A 140 13.00 17.19 0.97
C ILE A 140 13.39 15.78 0.52
N GLN A 141 14.40 15.22 1.18
CA GLN A 141 14.78 13.82 1.07
C GLN A 141 14.76 13.21 2.46
N LEU A 142 14.23 12.00 2.60
CA LEU A 142 14.29 11.26 3.86
C LEU A 142 15.57 10.43 3.94
N GLU A 143 16.07 10.32 5.17
CA GLU A 143 17.13 9.38 5.54
C GLU A 143 16.79 7.96 5.07
N SER A 144 17.77 7.25 4.52
CA SER A 144 17.57 5.89 4.03
C SER A 144 17.45 4.88 5.19
N LYS A 145 16.77 3.75 4.99
CA LYS A 145 16.73 2.66 6.00
C LYS A 145 18.14 2.21 6.42
N LYS A 146 19.08 2.19 5.47
CA LYS A 146 20.50 1.88 5.73
C LYS A 146 21.18 2.90 6.63
N ASP A 147 20.96 4.20 6.39
CA ASP A 147 21.53 5.29 7.19
C ASP A 147 20.95 5.28 8.62
N MET A 148 19.65 5.03 8.77
CA MET A 148 19.00 4.84 10.08
C MET A 148 19.64 3.70 10.87
N LYS A 149 19.83 2.53 10.22
CA LYS A 149 20.49 1.37 10.83
C LYS A 149 21.92 1.66 11.23
N ALA A 150 22.66 2.41 10.42
CA ALA A 150 24.05 2.77 10.70
C ALA A 150 24.20 3.63 11.97
N ARG A 151 23.17 4.40 12.35
CA ARG A 151 23.14 5.17 13.61
C ARG A 151 22.37 4.50 14.76
N GLY A 152 22.08 3.20 14.64
CA GLY A 152 21.44 2.42 15.70
C GLY A 152 19.92 2.56 15.79
N MET A 153 19.26 3.09 14.76
CA MET A 153 17.80 3.15 14.69
C MET A 153 17.24 2.01 13.82
N ALA A 154 16.09 1.47 14.23
CA ALA A 154 15.32 0.55 13.40
C ALA A 154 14.75 1.25 12.16
N SER A 155 14.43 0.48 11.12
CA SER A 155 13.69 0.98 9.96
C SER A 155 12.26 1.39 10.37
N PRO A 156 11.69 2.43 9.75
CA PRO A 156 10.39 2.96 10.11
C PRO A 156 9.26 2.21 9.38
N ASP A 157 9.25 0.88 9.44
CA ASP A 157 8.47 0.04 8.53
C ASP A 157 6.95 0.28 8.67
N ALA A 158 6.44 0.65 9.85
CA ALA A 158 5.03 1.01 10.02
C ALA A 158 4.67 2.32 9.33
N ALA A 159 5.55 3.31 9.45
CA ALA A 159 5.35 4.62 8.85
C ALA A 159 5.51 4.55 7.32
N ASP A 160 6.45 3.74 6.83
CA ASP A 160 6.60 3.47 5.40
C ASP A 160 5.38 2.72 4.84
N ALA A 161 4.87 1.68 5.52
CA ALA A 161 3.61 1.02 5.13
C ALA A 161 2.42 2.00 5.13
N LEU A 162 2.33 2.90 6.11
CA LEU A 162 1.31 3.95 6.15
C LEU A 162 1.45 4.95 4.99
N ALA A 163 2.68 5.35 4.65
CA ALA A 163 2.96 6.22 3.52
C ALA A 163 2.50 5.61 2.19
N CYS A 164 2.62 4.29 2.00
CA CYS A 164 2.11 3.60 0.80
C CYS A 164 0.61 3.87 0.55
N THR A 165 -0.19 4.04 1.61
CA THR A 165 -1.63 4.30 1.48
C THR A 165 -1.98 5.64 0.83
N PHE A 166 -1.00 6.52 0.59
CA PHE A 166 -1.16 7.82 -0.09
C PHE A 166 -0.69 7.80 -1.54
N ALA A 167 -0.20 6.66 -2.06
CA ALA A 167 0.39 6.56 -3.39
C ALA A 167 -0.59 6.87 -4.54
N TYR A 168 -1.86 6.54 -4.35
CA TYR A 168 -2.92 6.67 -5.34
C TYR A 168 -4.15 7.33 -4.73
N SER A 169 -4.82 8.16 -5.53
CA SER A 169 -6.14 8.66 -5.18
C SER A 169 -7.16 7.52 -5.31
N VAL A 170 -7.98 7.34 -4.27
CA VAL A 170 -9.09 6.38 -4.28
C VAL A 170 -10.37 7.17 -4.36
N ALA A 171 -11.05 7.11 -5.51
CA ALA A 171 -12.36 7.71 -5.66
C ALA A 171 -13.38 6.97 -4.77
N HIS A 172 -14.33 7.70 -4.19
CA HIS A 172 -15.42 7.08 -3.47
C HIS A 172 -16.25 6.27 -4.46
N ARG A 173 -16.23 4.94 -4.32
CA ARG A 173 -17.09 4.07 -5.11
C ARG A 173 -18.44 4.08 -4.42
N GLU A 174 -19.38 4.89 -4.92
CA GLU A 174 -20.79 4.69 -4.58
C GLU A 174 -21.13 3.22 -4.84
N SER A 175 -21.76 2.58 -3.87
CA SER A 175 -22.21 1.20 -3.98
C SER A 175 -23.09 1.08 -5.22
N ARG A 176 -22.54 0.51 -6.31
CA ARG A 176 -23.37 0.09 -7.44
C ARG A 176 -24.26 -1.02 -6.89
N GLN A 177 -25.53 -0.69 -6.61
CA GLN A 177 -26.54 -1.71 -6.48
C GLN A 177 -26.45 -2.58 -7.74
N PRO A 178 -26.33 -3.91 -7.62
CA PRO A 178 -26.33 -4.75 -8.79
C PRO A 178 -27.64 -4.49 -9.53
N MET A 179 -27.56 -3.90 -10.73
CA MET A 179 -28.70 -3.87 -11.64
C MET A 179 -29.15 -5.31 -11.78
N ARG A 180 -30.34 -5.63 -11.25
CA ARG A 180 -31.02 -6.90 -11.53
C ARG A 180 -31.08 -7.00 -13.04
N LYS A 181 -30.31 -7.94 -13.62
CA LYS A 181 -30.45 -8.28 -15.03
C LYS A 181 -31.90 -8.73 -15.21
N ALA A 182 -32.70 -7.94 -15.92
CA ALA A 182 -33.98 -8.41 -16.42
C ALA A 182 -33.68 -9.66 -17.25
N ALA A 183 -34.25 -10.80 -16.85
CA ALA A 183 -34.13 -12.04 -17.58
C ALA A 183 -34.82 -11.83 -18.93
N TYR A 184 -34.02 -11.72 -20.01
CA TYR A 184 -34.54 -11.85 -21.36
C TYR A 184 -34.90 -13.32 -21.56
N SER A 185 -36.18 -13.60 -21.73
CA SER A 185 -36.67 -14.91 -22.16
C SER A 185 -36.18 -15.18 -23.58
N ASP A 186 -35.31 -16.18 -23.71
CA ASP A 186 -34.80 -16.70 -24.96
C ASP A 186 -35.94 -17.34 -25.79
N ARG A 187 -36.27 -16.73 -26.93
CA ARG A 187 -36.90 -17.42 -28.06
C ARG A 187 -36.13 -17.01 -29.32
N GLY A 188 -35.25 -17.88 -29.77
CA GLY A 188 -34.70 -17.82 -31.12
C GLY A 188 -33.34 -18.48 -31.25
N GLN A 189 -33.30 -19.81 -31.28
CA GLN A 189 -32.14 -20.54 -31.80
C GLN A 189 -31.91 -20.14 -33.27
N VAL A 190 -30.72 -19.60 -33.56
CA VAL A 190 -30.12 -19.67 -34.90
C VAL A 190 -28.64 -20.03 -34.72
N LEU A 191 -28.28 -21.24 -35.13
CA LEU A 191 -26.91 -21.74 -35.19
C LEU A 191 -26.23 -21.19 -36.45
N ASN A 192 -25.13 -20.46 -36.30
CA ASN A 192 -24.20 -20.18 -37.39
C ASN A 192 -22.82 -20.74 -37.01
N SER A 193 -22.57 -21.99 -37.39
CA SER A 193 -21.25 -22.63 -37.36
C SER A 193 -20.57 -22.45 -38.72
N TRP A 194 -19.26 -22.16 -38.72
CA TRP A 194 -18.47 -21.92 -39.93
C TRP A 194 -17.80 -23.20 -40.48
N LEU A 195 -18.09 -24.38 -39.92
CA LEU A 195 -17.59 -25.69 -40.37
C LEU A 195 -18.65 -26.80 -40.20
N GLY A 196 -19.82 -26.64 -40.81
CA GLY A 196 -20.86 -27.67 -40.80
C GLY A 196 -21.56 -27.75 -42.15
N ALA A 197 -21.00 -28.55 -43.05
CA ALA A 197 -21.64 -29.07 -44.26
C ALA A 197 -21.62 -30.60 -44.18
#